data_AF-A0A954B995-F1
#
_entry.id   AF-A0A954B995-F1
#
_cell.length_a   1.000
_cell.length_b   1.000
_cell.length_c   1.000
_cell.angle_alpha   90.00
_cell.angle_beta   90.00
_cell.angle_gamma   90.00
#
_symmetry.space_group_name_H-M   'P 1'
#
loop_
_entity.id
_entity.type
_entity.pdbx_description
1 polymer ?
#
loop_
_entity_poly.entity_id
_entity_poly.type
_entity_poly.pdbx_seq_one_letter_code
_entity_poly.pdbx_strand_id
1 'polypeptide(L)'
;MAAMAASDFAALAEIVDPDAIMIGAGGAGHLEMYAAAGEGLAPEYRIEISPQEFVMMDQEWAFERGTTIQSWQPEGAEERVEVRNSYLLILRNSDGQWKPYREVASALPPPGGWPEDGE
;
A
#
# COMPACT_ATOMS: atom_id res chain seq x y z
N MET A 1 8.74 -3.02 -1.40
CA MET A 1 8.68 -3.54 -2.78
C MET A 1 9.19 -4.97 -2.88
N ALA A 2 10.48 -5.26 -2.68
CA ALA A 2 11.02 -6.63 -2.82
C ALA A 2 10.40 -7.67 -1.84
N ALA A 3 10.21 -7.31 -0.57
CA ALA A 3 9.62 -8.21 0.43
C ALA A 3 8.14 -8.58 0.14
N MET A 4 7.33 -7.64 -0.36
CA MET A 4 5.94 -7.92 -0.80
C MET A 4 5.91 -8.86 -2.00
N ALA A 5 6.76 -8.64 -3.01
CA ALA A 5 6.84 -9.52 -4.17
C ALA A 5 7.29 -10.95 -3.79
N ALA A 6 8.07 -11.10 -2.73
CA ALA A 6 8.51 -12.39 -2.20
C ALA A 6 7.52 -13.01 -1.19
N SER A 7 6.43 -12.32 -0.83
CA SER A 7 5.56 -12.69 0.30
C SER A 7 6.33 -12.96 1.60
N ASP A 8 7.42 -12.21 1.81
CA ASP A 8 8.29 -12.35 2.98
C ASP A 8 7.72 -11.53 4.15
N PHE A 9 6.79 -12.12 4.88
CA PHE A 9 6.11 -11.46 6.01
C PHE A 9 7.06 -11.13 7.16
N ALA A 10 8.16 -11.87 7.33
CA ALA A 10 9.16 -11.55 8.34
C ALA A 10 9.92 -10.27 7.96
N ALA A 11 10.35 -10.14 6.71
CA ALA A 11 10.95 -8.91 6.21
C ALA A 11 9.97 -7.73 6.22
N LEU A 12 8.67 -7.97 5.99
CA LEU A 12 7.64 -6.93 6.13
C LEU A 12 7.45 -6.49 7.58
N ALA A 13 7.47 -7.42 8.54
CA ALA A 13 7.36 -7.08 9.96
C ALA A 13 8.54 -6.22 10.45
N GLU A 14 9.75 -6.43 9.92
CA GLU A 14 10.92 -5.63 10.29
C GLU A 14 10.85 -4.16 9.83
N ILE A 15 10.15 -3.88 8.73
CA ILE A 15 10.05 -2.53 8.15
C ILE A 15 8.84 -1.75 8.64
N VAL A 16 7.88 -2.40 9.31
CA VAL A 16 6.67 -1.78 9.87
C VAL A 16 6.86 -1.53 11.37
N ASP A 17 6.28 -0.47 11.89
CA ASP A 17 6.28 -0.23 13.34
C ASP A 17 5.46 -1.32 14.06
N PRO A 18 5.91 -1.88 15.19
CA PRO A 18 5.19 -2.95 15.88
C PRO A 18 3.77 -2.57 16.31
N ASP A 19 3.52 -1.28 16.54
CA ASP A 19 2.20 -0.75 16.91
C ASP A 19 1.43 -0.22 15.69
N ALA A 20 1.84 -0.60 14.47
CA ALA A 20 1.23 -0.06 13.26
C ALA A 20 -0.23 -0.51 13.10
N ILE A 21 -1.05 0.41 12.57
CA ILE A 21 -2.43 0.12 12.20
C ILE A 21 -2.62 0.57 10.76
N MET A 22 -2.92 -0.39 9.89
CA MET A 22 -3.17 -0.14 8.47
C MET A 22 -4.65 -0.38 8.16
N ILE A 23 -5.30 0.62 7.58
CA ILE A 23 -6.70 0.53 7.13
C ILE A 23 -6.68 0.48 5.61
N GLY A 24 -6.93 -0.70 5.06
CA GLY A 24 -7.00 -0.93 3.62
C GLY A 24 -8.24 -0.29 2.96
N ALA A 25 -8.17 -0.14 1.64
CA ALA A 25 -9.27 0.41 0.85
C ALA A 25 -10.45 -0.59 0.73
N GLY A 26 -11.68 -0.10 0.86
CA GLY A 26 -12.89 -0.94 0.90
C GLY A 26 -13.67 -1.06 -0.42
N GLY A 27 -13.06 -0.80 -1.58
CA GLY A 27 -13.76 -0.90 -2.87
C GLY A 27 -14.02 -2.36 -3.29
N ALA A 28 -14.99 -2.61 -4.17
CA ALA A 28 -15.37 -3.97 -4.58
C ALA A 28 -14.18 -4.83 -5.05
N GLY A 29 -13.33 -4.31 -5.95
CA GLY A 29 -12.13 -5.04 -6.39
C GLY A 29 -11.09 -5.27 -5.28
N HIS A 30 -11.04 -4.42 -4.27
CA HIS A 30 -10.15 -4.63 -3.11
C HIS A 30 -10.68 -5.78 -2.24
N LEU A 31 -12.00 -5.84 -2.03
CA LEU A 31 -12.62 -6.94 -1.28
C LEU A 31 -12.41 -8.29 -1.98
N GLU A 32 -12.49 -8.32 -3.31
CA GLU A 32 -12.16 -9.52 -4.10
C GLU A 32 -10.68 -9.91 -3.94
N MET A 33 -9.77 -8.93 -4.02
CA MET A 33 -8.34 -9.16 -3.80
C MET A 33 -8.07 -9.71 -2.39
N TYR A 34 -8.67 -9.14 -1.34
CA TYR A 34 -8.51 -9.61 0.03
C TYR A 34 -9.07 -11.03 0.22
N ALA A 35 -10.21 -11.33 -0.41
CA ALA A 35 -10.77 -12.68 -0.40
C ALA A 35 -9.82 -13.69 -1.08
N ALA A 36 -9.19 -13.31 -2.19
CA ALA A 36 -8.21 -14.14 -2.88
C ALA A 36 -6.88 -14.30 -2.11
N ALA A 37 -6.52 -13.32 -1.28
CA ALA A 37 -5.31 -13.33 -0.47
C ALA A 37 -5.39 -14.29 0.73
N GLY A 38 -6.59 -14.51 1.29
CA GLY A 38 -6.76 -15.32 2.49
C GLY A 38 -5.99 -14.74 3.68
N GLU A 39 -5.06 -15.53 4.25
CA GLU A 39 -4.17 -15.09 5.34
C GLU A 39 -2.89 -14.39 4.85
N GLY A 40 -2.67 -14.32 3.53
CA GLY A 40 -1.42 -13.84 2.93
C GLY A 40 -1.62 -12.68 1.95
N LEU A 41 -0.89 -12.76 0.83
CA LEU A 41 -1.04 -11.85 -0.31
C LEU A 41 -1.80 -12.57 -1.42
N ALA A 42 -2.51 -11.79 -2.26
CA ALA A 42 -3.15 -12.35 -3.45
C ALA A 42 -2.11 -12.98 -4.40
N PRO A 43 -2.50 -13.94 -5.25
CA PRO A 43 -1.56 -14.58 -6.18
C PRO A 43 -0.94 -13.57 -7.15
N GLU A 44 0.38 -13.68 -7.34
CA GLU A 44 1.19 -12.75 -8.14
C GLU A 44 1.01 -11.28 -7.77
N TYR A 45 0.69 -10.98 -6.51
CA TYR A 45 0.44 -9.62 -6.06
C TYR A 45 1.62 -8.67 -6.33
N ARG A 46 1.31 -7.51 -6.88
CA ARG A 46 2.23 -6.39 -7.10
C ARG A 46 1.60 -5.10 -6.60
N ILE A 47 2.46 -4.16 -6.23
CA ILE A 47 2.06 -2.80 -5.94
C ILE A 47 2.99 -1.84 -6.67
N GLU A 48 2.41 -0.82 -7.25
CA GLU A 48 3.11 0.33 -7.82
C GLU A 48 2.67 1.56 -7.04
N ILE A 49 3.64 2.27 -6.45
CA ILE A 49 3.39 3.39 -5.55
C ILE A 49 3.82 4.67 -6.26
N SER A 50 2.94 5.66 -6.28
CA SER A 50 3.20 7.00 -6.81
C SER A 50 3.03 8.03 -5.68
N PRO A 51 4.11 8.34 -4.94
CA PRO A 51 4.08 9.38 -3.93
C PRO A 51 3.79 10.75 -4.55
N GLN A 52 2.98 11.57 -3.88
CA GLN A 52 2.59 12.91 -4.36
C GLN A 52 3.03 14.02 -3.42
N GLU A 53 3.06 13.74 -2.12
CA GLU A 53 3.48 14.69 -1.11
C GLU A 53 4.17 13.95 0.02
N PHE A 54 5.29 14.52 0.48
CA PHE A 54 6.00 14.09 1.67
C PHE A 54 6.25 15.32 2.54
N VAL A 55 5.90 15.23 3.82
CA VAL A 55 6.11 16.30 4.79
C VAL A 55 6.69 15.72 6.07
N MET A 56 7.88 16.21 6.41
CA MET A 56 8.48 16.00 7.72
C MET A 56 7.93 17.05 8.69
N MET A 57 7.21 16.62 9.72
CA MET A 57 6.63 17.51 10.72
C MET A 57 7.67 17.88 11.77
N ASP A 58 8.42 16.88 12.24
CA ASP A 58 9.55 17.03 13.17
C ASP A 58 10.52 15.83 13.04
N GLN A 59 11.36 15.63 14.05
CA GLN A 59 12.35 14.53 14.08
C GLN A 59 11.72 13.15 14.32
N GLU A 60 10.49 13.09 14.85
CA GLU A 60 9.76 11.86 15.18
C GLU A 60 8.67 11.55 14.15
N TRP A 61 8.07 12.55 13.52
CA TRP A 61 6.87 12.36 12.70
C TRP A 61 7.00 12.92 11.29
N ALA A 62 6.54 12.13 10.32
CA ALA A 62 6.37 12.53 8.94
C ALA A 62 5.08 11.93 8.37
N PHE A 63 4.59 12.49 7.28
CA PHE A 63 3.55 11.83 6.48
C PHE A 63 3.91 11.83 5.00
N GLU A 64 3.41 10.81 4.31
CA GLU A 64 3.40 10.74 2.86
C GLU A 64 1.95 10.51 2.41
N ARG A 65 1.52 11.18 1.34
CA ARG A 65 0.30 10.79 0.62
C ARG A 65 0.59 10.57 -0.85
N GLY A 66 -0.20 9.69 -1.45
CA GLY A 66 -0.07 9.36 -2.86
C GLY A 66 -1.18 8.44 -3.32
N THR A 67 -0.89 7.72 -4.40
CA THR A 67 -1.76 6.70 -4.98
C THR A 67 -0.98 5.41 -5.21
N THR A 68 -1.67 4.27 -5.23
CA THR A 68 -1.09 3.02 -5.70
C THR A 68 -1.96 2.35 -6.76
N ILE A 69 -1.31 1.57 -7.61
CA ILE A 69 -1.95 0.54 -8.42
C ILE A 69 -1.53 -0.80 -7.81
N GLN A 70 -2.50 -1.52 -7.26
CA GLN A 70 -2.31 -2.89 -6.79
C GLN A 70 -2.78 -3.82 -7.91
N SER A 71 -2.00 -4.84 -8.23
CA SER A 71 -2.38 -5.83 -9.22
C SER A 71 -2.16 -7.25 -8.72
N TRP A 72 -3.00 -8.17 -9.18
CA TRP A 72 -2.90 -9.59 -8.84
C TRP A 72 -3.48 -10.42 -9.99
N GLN A 73 -3.11 -11.69 -10.09
CA GLN A 73 -3.62 -12.58 -11.13
C GLN A 73 -4.48 -13.68 -10.49
N PRO A 74 -5.81 -13.67 -10.69
CA PRO A 74 -6.66 -14.75 -10.22
C PRO A 74 -6.24 -16.09 -10.80
N GLU A 75 -6.45 -17.18 -10.04
CA GLU A 75 -6.14 -18.52 -10.51
C GLU A 75 -6.94 -18.85 -11.79
N GLY A 76 -6.22 -19.27 -12.84
CA GLY A 76 -6.81 -19.58 -14.14
C GLY A 76 -7.15 -18.37 -15.02
N ALA A 77 -6.90 -17.15 -14.56
CA ALA A 77 -7.03 -15.95 -15.40
C ALA A 77 -5.79 -15.76 -16.29
N GLU A 78 -5.99 -15.26 -17.51
CA GLU A 78 -4.91 -14.91 -18.44
C GLU A 78 -4.31 -13.53 -18.15
N GLU A 79 -5.07 -12.66 -17.48
CA GLU A 79 -4.71 -11.25 -17.24
C GLU A 79 -4.74 -10.90 -15.75
N ARG A 80 -3.98 -9.87 -15.38
CA ARG A 80 -4.01 -9.29 -14.03
C ARG A 80 -5.23 -8.40 -13.85
N VAL A 81 -5.77 -8.41 -12.65
CA VAL A 81 -6.75 -7.43 -12.18
C VAL A 81 -5.99 -6.29 -11.51
N GLU A 82 -6.32 -5.05 -11.87
CA GLU A 82 -5.77 -3.85 -11.25
C GLU A 82 -6.81 -3.15 -10.39
N VAL A 83 -6.40 -2.68 -9.21
CA VAL A 83 -7.20 -1.84 -8.33
C VAL A 83 -6.39 -0.63 -7.89
N ARG A 84 -6.99 0.55 -8.04
CA ARG A 84 -6.36 1.82 -7.66
C ARG A 84 -6.80 2.21 -6.25
N ASN A 85 -5.88 2.76 -5.48
CA ASN A 85 -6.21 3.43 -4.23
C ASN A 85 -5.45 4.76 -4.09
N SER A 86 -6.02 5.67 -3.31
CA SER A 86 -5.28 6.77 -2.70
C SER A 86 -4.91 6.38 -1.26
N TYR A 87 -3.79 6.88 -0.75
CA TYR A 87 -3.33 6.58 0.61
C TYR A 87 -2.81 7.81 1.34
N LEU A 88 -2.89 7.75 2.67
CA LEU A 88 -2.13 8.56 3.61
C LEU A 88 -1.36 7.61 4.53
N LEU A 89 -0.04 7.74 4.54
CA LEU A 89 0.90 7.01 5.37
C LEU A 89 1.49 7.97 6.40
N ILE A 90 1.35 7.66 7.68
CA ILE A 90 2.05 8.34 8.76
C ILE A 90 3.27 7.49 9.12
N LEU A 91 4.43 8.11 9.09
CA LEU A 91 5.69 7.49 9.47
C LEU A 91 6.13 7.99 10.85
N ARG A 92 6.67 7.08 11.65
CA ARG A 92 7.31 7.38 12.92
C ARG A 92 8.79 7.06 12.85
N ASN A 93 9.62 7.96 13.36
CA ASN A 93 11.03 7.72 13.60
C ASN A 93 11.20 7.22 15.02
N SER A 94 11.70 5.99 15.15
CA SER A 94 12.15 5.44 16.43
C SER A 94 13.62 5.09 16.28
N ASP A 95 14.48 5.70 17.10
CA ASP A 95 15.92 5.47 17.13
C ASP A 95 16.62 5.61 15.75
N GLY A 96 16.19 6.61 14.97
CA GLY A 96 16.76 6.91 13.65
C GLY A 96 16.18 6.07 12.50
N GLN A 97 15.19 5.20 12.79
CA GLN A 97 14.52 4.38 11.78
C GLN A 97 13.10 4.87 11.53
N TRP A 98 12.84 5.31 10.30
CA TRP A 98 11.49 5.66 9.86
C TRP A 98 10.71 4.42 9.48
N LYS A 99 9.56 4.21 10.11
CA LYS A 99 8.68 3.06 9.85
C LYS A 99 7.24 3.53 9.66
N PRO A 100 6.45 2.89 8.79
CA PRO A 100 5.01 3.03 8.75
C PRO A 100 4.39 2.81 10.14
N TYR A 101 3.63 3.79 10.62
CA TYR A 101 2.94 3.74 11.91
C TYR A 101 1.42 3.72 11.73
N ARG A 102 0.88 4.51 10.79
CA ARG A 102 -0.54 4.46 10.44
C ARG A 102 -0.71 4.52 8.94
N GLU A 103 -1.71 3.84 8.43
CA GLU A 103 -2.16 4.00 7.05
C GLU A 103 -3.68 4.08 7.01
N VAL A 104 -4.17 4.95 6.14
CA VAL A 104 -5.54 4.85 5.62
C VAL A 104 -5.51 4.92 4.10
N ALA A 105 -6.11 3.92 3.47
CA ALA A 105 -6.27 3.84 2.03
C ALA A 105 -7.75 3.96 1.64
N SER A 106 -7.99 4.51 0.46
CA SER A 106 -9.32 4.72 -0.10
C SER A 106 -9.35 4.26 -1.55
N ALA A 107 -10.44 3.58 -1.94
CA ALA A 107 -10.69 3.19 -3.34
C ALA A 107 -11.17 4.39 -4.20
N LEU A 108 -11.30 5.57 -3.60
CA LEU A 108 -11.69 6.79 -4.30
C LEU A 108 -10.45 7.54 -4.81
N PRO A 109 -10.57 8.24 -5.94
CA PRO A 109 -9.49 9.08 -6.45
C PRO A 109 -9.15 10.19 -5.45
N PRO A 110 -7.88 10.63 -5.40
CA PRO A 110 -7.53 11.82 -4.63
C PRO A 110 -8.14 13.08 -5.27
N PRO A 111 -8.13 14.23 -4.57
CA PRO A 111 -8.47 15.51 -5.17
C PRO A 111 -7.63 15.75 -6.45
N GLY A 112 -8.29 16.06 -7.57
CA GLY A 112 -7.63 16.20 -8.88
C GLY A 112 -7.70 14.95 -9.75
N GLY A 113 -8.23 13.82 -9.26
CA GLY A 113 -8.37 12.59 -10.03
C GLY A 113 -7.17 11.65 -9.90
N TRP A 114 -7.21 10.53 -10.61
CA TRP A 114 -6.04 9.65 -10.70
C TRP A 114 -4.91 10.35 -11.46
N PRO A 115 -3.64 10.12 -11.09
CA PRO A 115 -2.52 10.53 -11.94
C PRO A 115 -2.72 9.99 -13.35
N GLU A 116 -2.36 10.77 -14.37
CA GLU A 116 -2.21 10.25 -15.71
C GLU A 116 -1.07 9.21 -15.67
N ASP A 117 -1.32 8.03 -16.21
CA ASP A 117 -0.30 7.00 -16.35
C ASP A 117 0.78 7.60 -17.26
N GLY A 118 1.96 7.89 -16.70
CA GLY A 118 3.02 8.59 -17.43
C GLY A 118 3.43 7.82 -18.69
N GLU A 119 3.57 8.55 -19.81
CA GLU A 119 4.21 8.08 -21.05
C GLU A 119 5.67 7.63 -20.82
#